data_AF-A0A849DN42-F1
#
_entry.id   AF-A0A849DN42-F1
#
_cell.length_a   1.000
_cell.length_b   1.000
_cell.length_c   1.000
_cell.angle_alpha   90.00
_cell.angle_beta   90.00
_cell.angle_gamma   90.00
#
_symmetry.space_group_name_H-M   'P 1'
#
loop_
_entity.id
_entity.type
_entity.pdbx_description
1 polymer ?
#
loop_
_entity_poly.entity_id
_entity_poly.type
_entity_poly.pdbx_seq_one_letter_code
_entity_poly.pdbx_strand_id
1 'polypeptide(L)'
;MVIAVPQFHLLVVGWINIVLTLVTLVVEIGAFAHCLVQRSDSFPAIGTFSKGLWLALIGGTTLFALLGLGTVEVFSAPVQGSAYSGMLSLLIVTVALIYLLDIRPAVRDVAGGRGPW
;
A
#
# COMPACT_ATOMS: atom_id res chain seq x y z
N MET A 1 -6.94 28.52 -28.40
CA MET A 1 -5.56 28.87 -27.96
C MET A 1 -5.40 28.42 -26.52
N VAL A 2 -4.95 27.18 -26.28
CA VAL A 2 -4.69 26.65 -24.93
C VAL A 2 -3.39 25.85 -25.02
N ILE A 3 -2.23 26.52 -24.98
CA ILE A 3 -0.93 25.83 -25.06
C ILE A 3 0.18 26.44 -24.19
N ALA A 4 -0.15 27.31 -23.23
CA ALA A 4 0.85 27.99 -22.41
C ALA A 4 0.69 27.73 -20.91
N VAL A 5 0.17 26.57 -20.51
CA VAL A 5 0.39 26.13 -19.12
C VAL A 5 1.86 25.69 -19.02
N PRO A 6 2.67 26.27 -18.12
CA PRO A 6 4.11 25.99 -18.09
C PRO A 6 4.33 24.51 -17.79
N GLN A 7 5.00 23.80 -18.71
CA GLN A 7 5.33 22.36 -18.61
C GLN A 7 5.97 21.95 -17.26
N PHE A 8 6.56 22.93 -16.56
CA PHE A 8 7.16 22.79 -15.24
C PHE A 8 6.24 22.14 -14.19
N HIS A 9 4.98 22.56 -14.08
CA HIS A 9 4.09 22.02 -13.04
C HIS A 9 3.78 20.53 -13.26
N LEU A 10 3.70 20.08 -14.52
CA LEU A 10 3.48 18.67 -14.86
C LEU A 10 4.70 17.81 -14.49
N LEU A 11 5.91 18.34 -14.70
CA LEU A 11 7.14 17.66 -14.28
C LEU A 11 7.21 17.53 -12.77
N VAL A 12 6.89 18.58 -12.03
CA VAL A 12 6.86 18.56 -10.56
C VAL A 12 5.84 17.54 -10.05
N VAL A 13 4.61 17.57 -10.58
CA VAL A 13 3.56 16.59 -10.22
C VAL A 13 4.01 15.17 -10.56
N GLY A 14 4.62 14.95 -11.72
CA GLY A 14 5.14 13.63 -12.12
C GLY A 14 6.19 13.09 -11.15
N TRP A 15 7.18 13.90 -10.76
CA TRP A 15 8.18 13.50 -9.78
C TRP A 15 7.59 13.21 -8.39
N ILE A 16 6.62 14.03 -7.94
CA ILE A 16 5.92 13.78 -6.68
C ILE A 16 5.18 12.45 -6.73
N ASN A 17 4.49 12.16 -7.82
CA ASN A 17 3.73 10.92 -8.02
C ASN A 17 4.64 9.69 -8.06
N ILE A 18 5.82 9.80 -8.69
CA ILE A 18 6.85 8.75 -8.68
C ILE A 18 7.29 8.44 -7.26
N VAL A 19 7.66 9.48 -6.50
CA VAL A 19 8.15 9.31 -5.13
C VAL A 19 7.08 8.70 -4.25
N LEU A 20 5.84 9.19 -4.33
CA LEU A 20 4.71 8.63 -3.58
C LEU A 20 4.48 7.17 -3.95
N THR A 21 4.49 6.83 -5.24
CA THR A 21 4.31 5.46 -5.72
C THR A 21 5.39 4.53 -5.18
N LEU A 22 6.66 4.94 -5.22
CA LEU A 22 7.77 4.15 -4.70
C LEU A 22 7.67 3.94 -3.19
N VAL A 23 7.36 4.98 -2.43
CA VAL A 23 7.20 4.88 -0.97
C VAL A 23 6.07 3.92 -0.61
N THR A 24 4.91 4.08 -1.25
CA THR A 24 3.74 3.20 -1.08
C THR A 24 4.09 1.75 -1.37
N LEU A 25 4.75 1.49 -2.49
CA LEU A 25 5.11 0.14 -2.93
C LEU A 25 6.11 -0.53 -1.97
N VAL A 26 7.07 0.22 -1.43
CA VAL A 26 8.00 -0.28 -0.41
C VAL A 26 7.26 -0.68 0.88
N VAL A 27 6.33 0.16 1.34
CA VAL A 27 5.54 -0.11 2.55
C VAL A 27 4.68 -1.37 2.38
N GLU A 28 4.03 -1.50 1.24
CA GLU A 28 3.18 -2.64 0.90
C GLU A 28 3.95 -3.96 0.79
N ILE A 29 5.07 -3.97 0.07
CA ILE A 29 5.93 -5.15 -0.03
C ILE A 29 6.47 -5.55 1.35
N GLY A 30 6.87 -4.56 2.17
CA GLY A 30 7.31 -4.81 3.55
C GLY A 30 6.22 -5.45 4.41
N ALA A 31 4.99 -4.93 4.33
CA ALA A 31 3.83 -5.48 5.03
C ALA A 31 3.52 -6.92 4.57
N PHE A 32 3.54 -7.16 3.26
CA PHE A 32 3.29 -8.48 2.68
C PHE A 32 4.33 -9.51 3.09
N ALA A 33 5.61 -9.16 3.00
CA ALA A 33 6.72 -10.03 3.42
C ALA A 33 6.61 -10.37 4.91
N HIS A 34 6.29 -9.40 5.77
CA HIS A 34 6.07 -9.64 7.19
C HIS A 34 4.89 -10.58 7.43
N CYS A 35 3.78 -10.39 6.70
CA CYS A 35 2.60 -11.24 6.80
C CYS A 35 2.87 -12.69 6.34
N LEU A 36 3.72 -12.89 5.35
CA LEU A 36 4.12 -14.22 4.89
C LEU A 36 4.92 -14.97 5.96
N VAL A 37 5.90 -14.31 6.57
CA VAL A 37 6.83 -14.90 7.54
C VAL A 37 6.14 -15.25 8.87
N GLN A 38 5.10 -14.51 9.27
CA GLN A 38 4.46 -14.69 10.56
C GLN A 38 3.73 -16.04 10.69
N ARG A 39 3.79 -16.69 11.87
CA ARG A 39 3.09 -17.97 12.12
C ARG A 39 1.57 -17.81 11.99
N SER A 40 0.90 -18.79 11.39
CA SER A 40 -0.58 -18.82 11.22
C SER A 40 -1.32 -18.75 12.55
N ASP A 41 -0.78 -19.41 13.57
CA ASP A 41 -1.48 -19.65 14.84
C ASP A 41 -1.58 -18.38 15.70
N SER A 42 -0.81 -17.32 15.40
CA SER A 42 -0.92 -16.05 16.13
C SER A 42 -2.13 -15.21 15.68
N PHE A 43 -2.63 -15.38 14.46
CA PHE A 43 -3.71 -14.53 13.93
C PHE A 43 -5.09 -14.74 14.58
N PRO A 44 -5.54 -15.98 14.89
CA PRO A 44 -6.82 -16.22 15.55
C PRO A 44 -6.91 -15.64 16.96
N ALA A 45 -5.78 -15.43 17.63
CA ALA A 45 -5.71 -14.89 18.98
C ALA A 45 -5.79 -13.35 19.04
N ILE A 46 -5.71 -12.67 17.90
CA ILE A 46 -5.59 -11.21 17.80
C ILE A 46 -6.89 -10.56 17.30
N GLY A 47 -7.68 -11.26 16.47
CA GLY A 47 -8.89 -10.69 15.90
C GLY A 47 -9.70 -11.65 15.03
N THR A 48 -10.76 -11.11 14.42
CA THR A 48 -11.78 -11.84 13.65
C THR A 48 -11.32 -12.39 12.29
N PHE A 49 -10.15 -11.96 11.79
CA PHE A 49 -9.69 -12.29 10.45
C PHE A 49 -8.51 -13.27 10.45
N SER A 50 -8.60 -14.28 9.59
CA SER A 50 -7.55 -15.29 9.42
C SER A 50 -6.31 -14.74 8.70
N LYS A 51 -5.16 -15.40 8.87
CA LYS A 51 -3.92 -15.09 8.14
C LYS A 51 -4.14 -15.03 6.63
N GLY A 52 -4.96 -15.94 6.10
CA GLY A 52 -5.26 -16.00 4.67
C GLY A 52 -5.97 -14.75 4.15
N LEU A 53 -6.89 -14.18 4.93
CA LEU A 53 -7.59 -12.96 4.54
C LEU A 53 -6.63 -11.75 4.53
N TRP A 54 -5.74 -11.64 5.51
CA TRP A 54 -4.70 -10.60 5.51
C TRP A 54 -3.74 -10.71 4.33
N LEU A 55 -3.31 -11.93 4.00
CA LEU A 55 -2.50 -12.16 2.81
C LEU A 55 -3.24 -11.84 1.52
N ALA A 56 -4.54 -12.15 1.43
CA ALA A 56 -5.34 -11.82 0.26
C ALA A 56 -5.54 -10.30 0.11
N LEU A 57 -5.79 -9.58 1.21
CA LEU A 57 -5.94 -8.12 1.19
C LEU A 57 -4.64 -7.43 0.80
N ILE A 58 -3.54 -7.71 1.51
CA ILE A 58 -2.25 -7.06 1.26
C ILE A 58 -1.65 -7.55 -0.07
N GLY A 59 -1.83 -8.84 -0.40
CA GLY A 59 -1.45 -9.41 -1.69
C GLY A 59 -2.24 -8.77 -2.85
N GLY A 60 -3.53 -8.53 -2.65
CA GLY A 60 -4.37 -7.83 -3.61
C GLY A 60 -3.91 -6.38 -3.82
N THR A 61 -3.65 -5.65 -2.74
CA THR A 61 -3.20 -4.24 -2.83
C THR A 61 -1.80 -4.13 -3.44
N THR A 62 -0.85 -4.97 -3.03
CA THR A 62 0.51 -5.03 -3.60
C THR A 62 0.50 -5.35 -5.09
N LEU A 63 -0.31 -6.32 -5.52
CA LEU A 63 -0.47 -6.63 -6.95
C LEU A 63 -1.10 -5.47 -7.70
N PHE A 64 -2.09 -4.80 -7.12
CA PHE A 64 -2.76 -3.65 -7.73
C PHE A 64 -1.81 -2.44 -7.85
N ALA A 65 -0.92 -2.25 -6.87
CA ALA A 65 0.14 -1.25 -6.92
C ALA A 65 1.22 -1.61 -7.95
N LEU A 66 1.64 -2.88 -8.03
CA LEU A 66 2.63 -3.36 -9.01
C LEU A 66 2.13 -3.28 -10.46
N LEU A 67 0.85 -3.56 -10.69
CA LEU A 67 0.22 -3.46 -12.01
C LEU A 67 -0.03 -2.02 -12.45
N GLY A 68 0.31 -1.03 -11.62
CA GLY A 68 0.12 0.39 -11.93
C GLY A 68 -1.35 0.84 -11.88
N LEU A 69 -2.27 -0.05 -11.47
CA LEU A 69 -3.72 0.22 -11.43
C LEU A 69 -4.12 1.06 -10.22
N GLY A 70 -3.31 1.03 -9.16
CA GLY A 70 -3.52 1.75 -7.90
C GLY A 70 -2.58 2.90 -7.65
N THR A 71 -1.56 3.08 -8.50
CA THR A 71 -0.52 4.08 -8.31
C THR A 71 -0.80 5.30 -9.16
N VAL A 72 -0.38 6.45 -8.67
CA VAL A 72 -0.60 7.73 -9.35
C VAL A 72 0.12 7.71 -10.70
N GLU A 73 -0.66 7.54 -11.77
CA GLU A 73 -0.29 7.45 -13.20
C GLU A 73 1.04 8.17 -13.51
N VAL A 74 2.15 7.42 -13.49
CA VAL A 74 3.48 7.99 -13.75
C VAL A 74 3.78 8.07 -15.25
N PHE A 75 3.23 7.18 -16.08
CA PHE A 75 3.61 7.06 -17.50
C PHE A 75 2.48 6.92 -18.50
N SER A 76 1.24 6.69 -18.07
CA SER A 76 0.10 6.66 -18.98
C SER A 76 -0.41 8.08 -19.18
N ALA A 77 -0.54 8.49 -20.45
CA ALA A 77 -1.28 9.68 -20.84
C ALA A 77 -2.57 9.79 -20.01
N PRO A 78 -3.06 11.01 -19.68
CA PRO A 78 -4.27 11.17 -18.90
C PRO A 78 -5.40 10.46 -19.66
N VAL A 79 -5.69 9.22 -19.26
CA VAL A 79 -6.89 8.53 -19.71
C VAL A 79 -7.99 9.33 -19.06
N GLN A 80 -8.63 10.18 -19.86
CA GLN A 80 -9.85 10.90 -19.52
C GLN A 80 -10.85 9.88 -18.98
N GLY A 81 -10.85 9.66 -17.66
CA GLY A 81 -11.57 8.56 -17.01
C GLY A 81 -11.01 8.08 -15.68
N SER A 82 -9.73 8.32 -15.34
CA SER A 82 -9.10 7.83 -14.11
C SER A 82 -9.33 8.71 -12.87
N ALA A 83 -10.45 9.47 -12.80
CA ALA A 83 -10.83 10.26 -11.63
C ALA A 83 -10.99 9.41 -10.34
N TYR A 84 -11.10 8.09 -10.48
CA TYR A 84 -11.18 7.13 -9.37
C TYR A 84 -9.80 6.70 -8.81
N SER A 85 -8.69 7.02 -9.47
CA SER A 85 -7.33 6.60 -9.07
C SER A 85 -6.85 7.25 -7.76
N GLY A 86 -7.26 8.49 -7.47
CA GLY A 86 -6.86 9.20 -6.26
C GLY A 86 -7.46 8.66 -4.97
N MET A 87 -8.70 8.16 -5.00
CA MET A 87 -9.33 7.60 -3.79
C MET A 87 -8.95 6.13 -3.57
N LEU A 88 -8.80 5.36 -4.65
CA LEU A 88 -8.38 3.96 -4.56
C LEU A 88 -6.93 3.83 -4.09
N SER A 89 -6.02 4.71 -4.54
CA SER A 89 -4.63 4.75 -4.06
C SER A 89 -4.53 4.95 -2.54
N LEU A 90 -5.39 5.78 -1.95
CA LEU A 90 -5.47 5.95 -0.50
C LEU A 90 -5.93 4.67 0.19
N LEU A 91 -6.89 3.95 -0.37
CA LEU A 91 -7.38 2.70 0.21
C LEU A 91 -6.27 1.64 0.24
N ILE A 92 -5.49 1.53 -0.84
CA ILE A 92 -4.38 0.57 -0.98
C ILE A 92 -3.33 0.80 0.11
N VAL A 93 -2.85 2.04 0.26
CA VAL A 93 -1.92 2.43 1.33
C VAL A 93 -2.52 2.18 2.70
N THR A 94 -3.81 2.50 2.88
CA THR A 94 -4.49 2.36 4.17
C THR A 94 -4.48 0.90 4.66
N VAL A 95 -4.72 -0.09 3.79
CA VAL A 95 -4.66 -1.51 4.18
C VAL A 95 -3.27 -1.89 4.71
N ALA A 96 -2.21 -1.46 4.03
CA ALA A 96 -0.84 -1.74 4.45
C ALA A 96 -0.48 -1.04 5.76
N LEU A 97 -0.92 0.21 5.95
CA LEU A 97 -0.72 0.97 7.18
C LEU A 97 -1.46 0.35 8.36
N ILE A 98 -2.73 -0.06 8.18
CA ILE A 98 -3.49 -0.76 9.24
C ILE A 98 -2.76 -2.04 9.65
N TYR A 99 -2.28 -2.83 8.69
CA TYR A 99 -1.55 -4.04 9.01
C TYR A 99 -0.26 -3.75 9.82
N LEU A 100 0.53 -2.78 9.39
CA LEU A 100 1.81 -2.46 10.04
C LEU A 100 1.65 -1.81 11.41
N LEU A 101 0.59 -1.02 11.60
CA LEU A 101 0.39 -0.23 12.83
C LEU A 101 -0.47 -0.95 13.87
N ASP A 102 -1.46 -1.73 13.45
CA ASP A 102 -2.39 -2.38 14.38
C ASP A 102 -2.00 -3.85 14.60
N ILE A 103 -1.79 -4.58 13.50
CA ILE A 103 -1.68 -6.04 13.55
C ILE A 103 -0.28 -6.48 13.89
N ARG A 104 0.74 -5.84 13.31
CA ARG A 104 2.13 -6.18 13.61
C ARG A 104 2.47 -6.06 15.10
N PRO A 105 2.07 -5.00 15.83
CA PRO A 105 2.23 -4.96 17.29
C PRO A 105 1.42 -6.05 18.00
N ALA A 106 0.14 -6.23 17.66
CA ALA A 106 -0.69 -7.23 18.32
C ALA A 106 -0.18 -8.67 18.12
N VAL A 107 0.38 -8.96 16.95
CA VAL A 107 1.07 -10.21 16.62
C VAL A 107 2.28 -10.42 17.52
N ARG A 108 3.05 -9.36 17.77
CA ARG A 108 4.21 -9.41 18.66
C ARG A 108 3.82 -9.67 20.11
N ASP A 109 2.73 -9.06 20.56
CA ASP A 109 2.24 -9.21 21.93
C ASP A 109 1.78 -10.64 22.22
N VAL A 110 1.02 -11.25 21.30
CA VAL A 110 0.57 -12.65 21.41
C VAL A 110 1.74 -13.64 21.30
N ALA A 111 2.77 -13.33 20.52
CA ALA A 111 3.94 -14.18 20.37
C ALA A 111 4.85 -14.26 21.62
N GLY A 112 4.50 -13.60 22.72
CA GLY A 112 5.20 -13.73 24.01
C GLY A 112 6.13 -12.56 24.37
N GLY A 113 5.96 -11.40 23.74
CA GLY A 113 6.31 -10.09 24.33
C GLY A 113 7.71 -9.92 24.94
N ARG A 114 8.78 -10.43 24.32
CA ARG A 114 10.16 -10.17 24.77
C ARG A 114 11.10 -9.83 23.62
N GLY A 115 11.13 -8.55 23.25
CA GLY A 115 12.21 -7.92 22.49
C GLY A 115 12.15 -6.40 22.70
N PRO A 116 13.29 -5.72 22.94
CA PRO A 116 13.32 -4.26 23.04
C PRO A 116 13.04 -3.69 21.64
N TRP A 117 12.49 -2.48 21.55
CA TRP A 117 12.09 -1.76 20.32
C TRP A 117 11.06 -2.47 19.43
#